data_AF-A0AAD7EYS6-F1
#
_entry.id   AF-A0AAD7EYS6-F1
#
_cell.length_a   1.000
_cell.length_b   1.000
_cell.length_c   1.000
_cell.angle_alpha   90.00
_cell.angle_beta   90.00
_cell.angle_gamma   90.00
#
_symmetry.space_group_name_H-M   'P 1'
#
loop_
_entity.id
_entity.type
_entity.pdbx_description
1 polymer ?
#
loop_
_entity_poly.entity_id
_entity_poly.type
_entity_poly.pdbx_seq_one_letter_code
_entity_poly.pdbx_strand_id
1 'polypeptide(L)'
;MSYRPLRLEESSLVFFPPQTRRGGELREPTVVQVMIKMEPQSRFPTREEVAAYCDAQEEITTAVETLLVEDLFIPLQKRIEIEGDGYVLIGEKKEWVYGQRLVLMWGDEVVRAAANKWVFRFRLCGGKKTSIDGRETY
;
A
#
# COMPACT_ATOMS: atom_id res chain seq x y z
N MET A 1 -13.73 9.61 2.15
CA MET A 1 -12.78 8.55 1.74
C MET A 1 -13.34 7.23 2.24
N SER A 2 -13.19 6.15 1.47
CA SER A 2 -13.78 4.85 1.81
C SER A 2 -13.06 4.30 3.05
N TYR A 3 -13.74 4.22 4.19
CA TYR A 3 -13.19 3.85 5.51
C TYR A 3 -12.89 2.35 5.65
N ARG A 4 -12.47 1.66 4.59
CA ARG A 4 -12.20 0.22 4.66
C ARG A 4 -10.69 -0.02 4.73
N PRO A 5 -10.15 -0.50 5.87
CA PRO A 5 -8.75 -0.81 5.97
C PRO A 5 -8.36 -1.87 4.94
N LEU A 6 -7.17 -1.71 4.35
CA LEU A 6 -6.66 -2.64 3.36
C LEU A 6 -6.39 -3.99 4.03
N ARG A 7 -6.87 -5.07 3.42
CA ARG A 7 -6.78 -6.42 3.98
C ARG A 7 -5.63 -7.20 3.37
N LEU A 8 -5.00 -8.01 4.21
CA LEU A 8 -3.92 -8.89 3.80
C LEU A 8 -4.44 -9.96 2.82
N GLU A 9 -3.67 -10.22 1.76
CA GLU A 9 -3.99 -11.14 0.66
C GLU A 9 -5.29 -10.84 -0.11
N GLU A 10 -5.89 -9.66 0.08
CA GLU A 10 -7.09 -9.22 -0.65
C GLU A 10 -6.70 -8.16 -1.70
N SER A 11 -7.23 -8.30 -2.92
CA SER A 11 -7.16 -7.22 -3.90
C SER A 11 -8.27 -6.22 -3.63
N SER A 12 -7.90 -4.97 -3.38
CA SER A 12 -8.81 -3.86 -3.10
C SER A 12 -8.79 -2.84 -4.23
N LEU A 13 -9.95 -2.21 -4.49
CA LEU A 13 -10.06 -1.07 -5.39
C LEU A 13 -10.22 0.20 -4.55
N VAL A 14 -9.27 1.12 -4.68
CA VAL A 14 -9.28 2.41 -3.99
C VAL A 14 -9.76 3.46 -4.96
N PHE A 15 -10.88 4.11 -4.62
CA PHE A 15 -11.53 5.13 -5.44
C PHE A 15 -11.13 6.51 -4.95
N PHE A 16 -10.56 7.31 -5.85
CA PHE A 16 -10.19 8.70 -5.61
C PHE A 16 -11.22 9.59 -6.30
N PRO A 17 -11.90 10.48 -5.54
CA PRO A 17 -12.80 11.46 -6.14
C PRO A 17 -12.02 12.40 -7.04
N PRO A 18 -12.68 13.27 -7.81
CA PRO A 18 -11.98 14.24 -8.65
C PRO A 18 -10.97 15.05 -7.84
N GLN A 19 -9.71 14.98 -8.24
CA GLN A 19 -8.61 15.58 -7.50
C GLN A 19 -8.26 16.94 -8.09
N THR A 20 -8.19 17.97 -7.24
CA THR A 20 -7.78 19.32 -7.66
C THR A 20 -6.49 19.69 -6.96
N ARG A 21 -5.41 19.92 -7.71
CA ARG A 21 -4.19 20.53 -7.14
C ARG A 21 -4.42 22.03 -7.00
N ARG A 22 -3.89 22.70 -5.98
CA ARG A 22 -4.01 24.17 -5.83
C ARG A 22 -3.62 24.86 -7.15
N GLY A 23 -4.60 25.48 -7.82
CA GLY A 23 -4.43 26.20 -9.09
C GLY A 23 -4.37 25.34 -10.36
N GLY A 24 -4.75 24.05 -10.31
CA GLY A 24 -4.73 23.14 -11.46
C GLY A 24 -6.10 22.67 -11.93
N GLU A 25 -6.12 22.01 -13.09
CA GLU A 25 -7.32 21.38 -13.65
C GLU A 25 -7.82 20.22 -12.76
N LEU A 26 -9.15 20.05 -12.74
CA LEU A 26 -9.82 18.95 -12.05
C LEU A 26 -9.46 17.64 -12.77
N ARG A 27 -8.82 16.69 -12.08
CA ARG A 27 -8.62 15.35 -12.64
C ARG A 27 -9.88 14.52 -12.50
N GLU A 28 -10.16 13.72 -13.52
CA GLU A 28 -11.23 12.73 -13.53
C GLU A 28 -11.13 11.81 -12.29
N PRO A 29 -12.27 11.36 -11.72
CA PRO A 29 -12.24 10.39 -10.64
C PRO A 29 -11.49 9.15 -11.11
N THR A 30 -10.58 8.66 -10.27
CA THR A 30 -9.64 7.60 -10.64
C THR A 30 -9.73 6.45 -9.65
N VAL A 31 -9.64 5.22 -10.14
CA VAL A 31 -9.59 4.01 -9.32
C VAL A 31 -8.28 3.27 -9.51
N VAL A 32 -7.69 2.82 -8.41
CA VAL A 32 -6.42 2.09 -8.39
C VAL A 32 -6.62 0.76 -7.69
N GLN A 33 -6.11 -0.31 -8.29
CA GLN A 33 -6.04 -1.60 -7.60
C GLN A 33 -4.80 -1.64 -6.70
N VAL A 34 -5.01 -2.03 -5.44
CA VAL A 34 -3.97 -2.31 -4.46
C VAL A 34 -4.11 -3.73 -3.93
N MET A 35 -2.99 -4.36 -3.66
CA MET A 35 -2.94 -5.61 -2.92
C MET A 35 -1.80 -5.56 -1.92
N ILE A 36 -2.08 -5.95 -0.67
CA ILE A 36 -1.04 -6.17 0.33
C ILE A 36 -0.86 -7.67 0.49
N LYS A 37 0.37 -8.12 0.38
CA LYS A 37 0.78 -9.52 0.51
C LYS A 37 1.80 -9.65 1.62
N MET A 38 1.92 -10.85 2.16
CA MET A 38 3.07 -11.21 2.96
C MET A 38 4.30 -11.37 2.08
N GLU A 39 5.45 -10.90 2.54
CA GLU A 39 6.72 -11.27 1.93
C GLU A 39 6.96 -12.77 2.19
N PRO A 40 7.21 -13.59 1.16
CA PRO A 40 7.35 -15.02 1.33
C PRO A 40 8.69 -15.37 1.99
N GLN A 41 8.74 -15.33 3.33
CA GLN A 41 9.81 -15.95 4.10
C GLN A 41 9.51 -17.43 4.38
N SER A 42 8.23 -17.79 4.39
CA SER A 42 7.71 -19.14 4.63
C SER A 42 6.50 -19.42 3.71
N ARG A 43 6.04 -20.69 3.69
CA ARG A 43 4.86 -21.09 2.89
C ARG A 43 3.54 -20.51 3.43
N PHE A 44 3.50 -20.16 4.72
CA PHE A 44 2.32 -19.62 5.39
C PHE A 44 2.75 -18.56 6.40
N PRO A 45 2.06 -17.42 6.48
CA PRO A 45 2.38 -16.40 7.46
C PRO A 45 2.20 -16.95 8.88
N THR A 46 3.15 -16.61 9.74
CA THR A 46 3.10 -16.93 11.16
C THR A 46 2.02 -16.11 11.85
N ARG A 47 1.56 -16.58 13.01
CA ARG A 47 0.58 -15.84 13.82
C ARG A 47 1.10 -14.45 14.23
N GLU A 48 2.39 -14.35 14.52
CA GLU A 48 3.06 -13.11 14.90
C GLU A 48 3.04 -12.09 13.77
N GLU A 49 3.35 -12.51 12.54
CA GLU A 49 3.31 -11.60 11.40
C GLU A 49 1.89 -11.14 11.07
N VAL A 50 0.89 -12.02 11.16
CA VAL A 50 -0.52 -11.64 10.96
C VAL A 50 -0.98 -10.67 12.05
N ALA A 51 -0.62 -10.93 13.31
CA ALA A 51 -0.96 -10.03 14.42
C ALA A 51 -0.31 -8.66 14.23
N ALA A 52 0.97 -8.61 13.90
CA ALA A 52 1.67 -7.35 13.64
C ALA A 52 1.08 -6.58 12.46
N TYR A 53 0.66 -7.27 11.39
CA TYR A 53 -0.06 -6.63 10.30
C TYR A 53 -1.39 -6.02 10.76
N CYS A 54 -2.16 -6.75 11.57
CA CYS A 54 -3.42 -6.25 12.12
C CYS A 54 -3.21 -5.00 13.01
N ASP A 55 -2.17 -5.01 13.84
CA ASP A 55 -1.83 -3.88 14.71
C ASP A 55 -1.42 -2.64 13.90
N ALA A 56 -0.68 -2.82 12.80
CA ALA A 56 -0.24 -1.75 11.90
C ALA A 56 -1.25 -1.42 10.78
N GLN A 57 -2.40 -2.09 10.70
CA GLN A 57 -3.26 -2.09 9.51
C GLN A 57 -3.75 -0.68 9.12
N GLU A 58 -4.10 0.14 10.11
CA GLU A 58 -4.57 1.51 9.90
C GLU A 58 -3.46 2.44 9.39
N GLU A 59 -2.27 2.35 10.00
CA GLU A 59 -1.07 3.09 9.57
C GLU A 59 -0.69 2.71 8.13
N ILE A 60 -0.63 1.41 7.85
CA ILE A 60 -0.34 0.86 6.52
C ILE A 60 -1.35 1.37 5.49
N THR A 61 -2.64 1.34 5.84
CA THR A 61 -3.70 1.83 4.95
C THR A 61 -3.48 3.32 4.64
N THR A 62 -3.25 4.13 5.66
CA THR A 62 -3.01 5.57 5.52
C THR A 62 -1.77 5.87 4.67
N ALA A 63 -0.67 5.16 4.91
CA ALA A 63 0.57 5.31 4.16
C ALA A 63 0.40 4.94 2.69
N VAL A 64 -0.26 3.82 2.41
CA VAL A 64 -0.54 3.37 1.04
C VAL A 64 -1.48 4.35 0.33
N GLU A 65 -2.57 4.78 0.94
CA GLU A 65 -3.50 5.74 0.33
C GLU A 65 -2.82 7.07 0.02
N THR A 66 -2.03 7.61 0.95
CA THR A 66 -1.25 8.83 0.74
C THR A 66 -0.33 8.68 -0.46
N LEU A 67 0.37 7.55 -0.54
CA LEU A 67 1.26 7.27 -1.65
C LEU A 67 0.55 7.15 -2.99
N LEU A 68 -0.62 6.51 -3.01
CA LEU A 68 -1.43 6.41 -4.22
C LEU A 68 -1.86 7.80 -4.70
N VAL A 69 -2.30 8.68 -3.80
CA VAL A 69 -2.66 10.06 -4.15
C VAL A 69 -1.45 10.77 -4.77
N GLU A 70 -0.27 10.67 -4.15
CA GLU A 70 0.95 11.26 -4.70
C GLU A 70 1.30 10.70 -6.08
N ASP A 71 1.22 9.38 -6.26
CA ASP A 71 1.51 8.70 -7.52
C ASP A 71 0.59 9.13 -8.67
N LEU A 72 -0.66 9.47 -8.35
CA LEU A 72 -1.58 10.03 -9.33
C LEU A 72 -1.05 11.37 -9.86
N PHE A 73 -0.52 12.25 -9.01
CA PHE A 73 -0.03 13.55 -9.45
C PHE A 73 1.37 13.52 -10.04
N ILE A 74 2.29 12.79 -9.41
CA ILE A 74 3.70 12.72 -9.76
C ILE A 74 4.05 11.23 -9.83
N PRO A 75 4.24 10.67 -11.04
CA PRO A 75 4.55 9.25 -11.19
C PRO A 75 5.76 8.85 -10.35
N LEU A 76 5.53 8.04 -9.32
CA LEU A 76 6.56 7.52 -8.44
C LEU A 76 7.37 6.42 -9.13
N GLN A 77 8.49 6.07 -8.52
CA GLN A 77 9.34 4.98 -8.97
C GLN A 77 8.58 3.64 -9.03
N LYS A 78 9.09 2.70 -9.82
CA LYS A 78 8.47 1.36 -9.96
C LYS A 78 8.50 0.55 -8.67
N ARG A 79 9.44 0.85 -7.77
CA ARG A 79 9.60 0.20 -6.48
C ARG A 79 9.88 1.25 -5.42
N ILE A 80 9.30 1.05 -4.26
CA ILE A 80 9.40 1.91 -3.08
C ILE A 80 9.46 1.04 -1.83
N GLU A 81 10.00 1.58 -0.76
CA GLU A 81 10.01 0.93 0.55
C GLU A 81 9.49 1.94 1.58
N ILE A 82 8.54 1.51 2.40
CA ILE A 82 7.98 2.28 3.52
C ILE A 82 8.38 1.54 4.79
N GLU A 83 9.12 2.22 5.65
CA GLU A 83 9.51 1.72 6.97
C GLU A 83 8.47 2.16 7.99
N GLY A 84 7.93 1.22 8.74
CA GLY A 84 7.08 1.48 9.89
C GLY A 84 7.71 0.95 11.18
N ASP A 85 6.97 0.99 12.28
CA ASP A 85 7.47 0.49 13.56
C ASP A 85 7.53 -1.06 13.56
N GLY A 86 8.74 -1.60 13.42
CA GLY A 86 8.98 -3.04 13.42
C GLY A 86 8.64 -3.76 12.11
N TYR A 87 8.28 -3.05 11.04
CA TYR A 87 7.97 -3.64 9.73
C TYR A 87 8.50 -2.83 8.54
N VAL A 88 8.56 -3.48 7.37
CA VAL A 88 8.79 -2.83 6.08
C VAL A 88 7.70 -3.24 5.09
N LEU A 89 7.19 -2.27 4.34
CA LEU A 89 6.35 -2.47 3.17
C LEU A 89 7.12 -2.17 1.90
N ILE A 90 7.28 -3.19 1.05
CA ILE A 90 7.92 -3.06 -0.25
C ILE A 90 6.82 -2.94 -1.31
N GLY A 91 6.62 -1.74 -1.85
CA GLY A 91 5.66 -1.47 -2.91
C GLY A 91 6.26 -1.70 -4.29
N GLU A 92 5.57 -2.46 -5.14
CA GLU A 92 5.89 -2.63 -6.55
C GLU A 92 4.73 -2.17 -7.42
N LYS A 93 5.01 -1.24 -8.33
CA LYS A 93 4.09 -0.78 -9.36
C LYS A 93 4.09 -1.75 -10.55
N LYS A 94 2.92 -2.20 -10.96
CA LYS A 94 2.72 -3.12 -12.09
C LYS A 94 1.66 -2.58 -13.03
N GLU A 95 1.80 -2.85 -14.32
CA GLU A 95 0.75 -2.50 -15.28
C GLU A 95 -0.56 -3.23 -14.92
N TRP A 96 -1.68 -2.51 -15.02
CA TRP A 96 -3.01 -3.04 -14.72
C TRP A 96 -3.83 -3.28 -15.99
N VAL A 97 -3.33 -4.18 -16.84
CA VAL A 97 -3.93 -4.52 -18.15
C VAL A 97 -5.42 -4.86 -18.05
N TYR A 98 -5.83 -5.61 -17.01
CA TYR A 98 -7.24 -5.97 -16.80
C TYR A 98 -8.10 -4.75 -16.46
N GLY A 99 -7.60 -3.85 -15.60
CA GLY A 99 -8.32 -2.64 -15.20
C GLY A 99 -8.64 -1.71 -16.36
N GLN A 100 -7.77 -1.67 -17.38
CA GLN A 100 -7.97 -0.88 -18.59
C GLN A 100 -9.18 -1.33 -19.44
N ARG A 101 -9.73 -2.52 -19.16
CA ARG A 101 -10.91 -3.06 -19.84
C ARG A 101 -12.19 -2.92 -19.02
N LEU A 102 -12.09 -2.45 -17.78
CA LEU A 102 -13.22 -2.31 -16.89
C LEU A 102 -13.89 -0.95 -17.08
N VAL A 103 -15.22 -0.96 -17.11
CA VAL A 103 -16.04 0.25 -16.94
C VAL A 103 -16.46 0.27 -15.47
N LEU A 104 -15.90 1.21 -14.72
CA LEU A 104 -16.14 1.35 -13.29
C LEU A 104 -16.95 2.61 -13.03
N MET A 105 -17.87 2.54 -12.06
CA MET A 105 -18.81 3.61 -11.73
C MET A 105 -18.71 3.93 -10.22
N TRP A 106 -18.84 5.20 -9.87
CA TRP A 106 -19.05 5.66 -8.50
C TRP A 106 -20.32 6.50 -8.46
N GLY A 107 -21.42 5.87 -8.03
CA GLY A 107 -22.75 6.44 -8.26
C GLY A 107 -23.02 6.52 -9.77
N ASP A 108 -23.32 7.71 -10.25
CA ASP A 108 -23.58 7.97 -11.68
C ASP A 108 -22.34 8.43 -12.45
N GLU A 109 -21.18 8.55 -11.79
CA GLU A 109 -19.94 8.99 -12.42
C GLU A 109 -19.11 7.81 -12.93
N VAL A 110 -18.65 7.89 -14.17
CA VAL A 110 -17.66 6.95 -14.72
C VAL A 110 -16.29 7.24 -14.10
N VAL A 111 -15.65 6.22 -13.55
CA VAL A 111 -14.35 6.32 -12.90
C VAL A 111 -13.28 5.73 -13.82
N ARG A 112 -12.22 6.49 -14.03
CA ARG A 112 -11.08 6.06 -14.85
C ARG A 112 -10.20 5.07 -14.08
N ALA A 113 -9.93 3.92 -14.68
CA ALA A 113 -8.94 2.98 -14.13
C ALA A 113 -7.51 3.51 -14.34
N ALA A 114 -6.70 3.53 -13.27
CA ALA A 114 -5.29 3.85 -13.38
C ALA A 114 -4.54 2.84 -14.25
N ALA A 115 -3.54 3.32 -14.99
CA ALA A 115 -2.71 2.48 -15.87
C ALA A 115 -1.94 1.39 -15.10
N ASN A 116 -1.59 1.68 -13.85
CA ASN A 116 -0.85 0.79 -12.98
C ASN A 116 -1.66 0.43 -11.73
N LYS A 117 -1.32 -0.72 -11.16
CA LYS A 117 -1.72 -1.20 -9.85
C LYS A 117 -0.50 -1.31 -8.95
N TRP A 118 -0.75 -1.36 -7.66
CA TRP A 118 0.30 -1.50 -6.66
C TRP A 118 0.17 -2.82 -5.92
N VAL A 119 1.31 -3.50 -5.72
CA VAL A 119 1.43 -4.69 -4.89
C VAL A 119 2.44 -4.39 -3.80
N PHE A 120 2.00 -4.37 -2.56
CA PHE A 120 2.86 -4.18 -1.40
C PHE A 120 3.17 -5.54 -0.77
N ARG A 121 4.43 -5.77 -0.40
CA ARG A 121 4.85 -6.91 0.42
C ARG A 121 5.17 -6.43 1.82
N PHE A 122 4.47 -6.95 2.80
CA PHE A 122 4.68 -6.72 4.21
C PHE A 122 5.67 -7.74 4.78
N ARG A 123 6.64 -7.26 5.55
CA ARG A 123 7.53 -8.11 6.35
C ARG A 123 7.83 -7.48 7.69
N LEU A 124 8.03 -8.34 8.69
CA LEU A 124 8.61 -7.90 9.95
C LEU A 124 10.10 -7.62 9.80
N CYS A 125 10.56 -6.55 10.43
CA CYS A 125 11.98 -6.34 10.70
C CYS A 125 12.38 -7.36 11.77
N GLY A 126 12.83 -8.54 11.35
CA GLY A 126 13.29 -9.58 12.27
C GLY A 126 14.23 -8.95 13.29
N GLY A 127 13.83 -8.97 14.56
CA GLY A 127 14.61 -8.38 15.63
C GLY A 127 16.00 -8.98 15.62
N LYS A 128 16.99 -8.22 15.13
CA LYS A 128 18.33 -8.38 15.68
C LYS A 128 18.14 -8.04 17.15
N LYS A 129 18.05 -9.08 17.98
CA LYS A 129 18.38 -8.97 19.40
C LYS A 129 19.62 -8.10 19.44
N THR A 130 19.48 -6.90 20.00
CA THR A 130 20.62 -6.18 20.54
C THR A 130 21.37 -7.19 21.39
N SER A 131 22.50 -7.68 20.85
CA SER A 131 23.46 -8.44 21.62
C SER A 131 23.86 -7.52 22.75
N ILE A 132 23.38 -7.83 23.95
CA ILE A 132 23.92 -7.31 25.19
C ILE A 132 25.32 -7.90 25.25
N ASP A 133 26.29 -7.26 24.62
CA ASP A 133 27.69 -7.52 24.92
C ASP A 133 28.04 -6.63 26.10
N GLY A 134 27.90 -7.21 27.28
CA GLY A 134 28.42 -6.62 28.49
C GLY A 134 29.93 -6.56 28.40
N ARG A 135 30.48 -5.36 28.55
CA ARG A 135 31.79 -5.17 29.17
C ARG A 135 31.67 -4.09 30.23
N GLU A 136 31.51 -4.56 31.46
CA GLU A 136 32.18 -3.94 32.60
C GLU A 136 33.67 -3.83 32.28
N THR A 137 34.21 -2.63 32.36
CA THR A 137 35.62 -2.43 32.68
C THR A 137 35.73 -1.28 33.66
N TYR A 138 35.95 -1.68 34.92
CA TYR A 138 36.68 -1.05 36.02
C TYR A 138 36.58 0.47 36.22
#